data_AF-M0AK59-F1
#
_entry.id   AF-M0AK59-F1
#
_cell.length_a   1.000
_cell.length_b   1.000
_cell.length_c   1.000
_cell.angle_alpha   90.00
_cell.angle_beta   90.00
_cell.angle_gamma   90.00
#
_symmetry.space_group_name_H-M   'P 1'
#
loop_
_entity.id
_entity.type
_entity.pdbx_description
1 polymer ?
#
loop_
_entity_poly.entity_id
_entity_poly.type
_entity_poly.pdbx_seq_one_letter_code
_entity_poly.pdbx_strand_id
1 'polypeptide(L)'
;MADGSVSGADRDESDRRGSSGRGDGGRSGDDRSDSDNGYSDSSDSDNGHDYDDRGYGDGWEELRQQTLRRDNYACTRCGADNQTLQAHHIVPRSAGGPDELENLLTLCRPCHGVIHQHNNAFDDVRDDAPLFPERTAPKPVARLRTPADQCCTRCGAERSDPTELVAWTDVPASDDGRPAPSHVTLCKPCAGLLIKHDPAVEKEALTANHTISVHELTARRTDAPVRPSAFALSQVEIRREPRTLRERVVDDTPLRFLLNHRGVRLALLVAAGYVVLFVVLAL
;
A
#
# COMPACT_ATOMS: atom_id res chain seq x y z
N MET A 1 -60.99 -11.02 -28.74
CA MET A 1 -62.15 -10.55 -27.96
C MET A 1 -61.55 -9.99 -26.68
N ALA A 2 -61.28 -8.68 -26.63
CA ALA A 2 -62.25 -7.59 -26.40
C ALA A 2 -62.58 -7.48 -24.91
N ASP A 3 -62.65 -6.31 -24.27
CA ASP A 3 -62.16 -4.94 -24.58
C ASP A 3 -62.30 -4.12 -23.26
N GLY A 4 -61.72 -2.92 -23.09
CA GLY A 4 -62.01 -2.12 -21.89
C GLY A 4 -61.04 -1.01 -21.45
N SER A 5 -60.96 0.09 -22.21
CA SER A 5 -60.47 1.42 -21.73
C SER A 5 -61.65 2.28 -21.20
N VAL A 6 -61.56 3.51 -20.66
CA VAL A 6 -60.59 4.64 -20.68
C VAL A 6 -60.72 5.40 -19.33
N SER A 7 -59.67 5.91 -18.66
CA SER A 7 -59.34 7.36 -18.55
C SER A 7 -58.22 7.59 -17.50
N GLY A 8 -57.28 8.54 -17.59
CA GLY A 8 -57.37 9.95 -17.98
C GLY A 8 -57.52 10.84 -16.72
N ALA A 9 -56.81 11.95 -16.50
CA ALA A 9 -55.84 12.65 -17.35
C ALA A 9 -54.93 13.63 -16.54
N ASP A 10 -53.81 14.01 -17.18
CA ASP A 10 -53.23 15.37 -17.27
C ASP A 10 -52.86 16.26 -16.04
N ARG A 11 -51.58 16.69 -16.05
CA ARG A 11 -51.01 18.05 -15.79
C ARG A 11 -51.15 18.61 -14.35
N ASP A 12 -50.07 19.11 -13.77
CA ASP A 12 -49.62 20.48 -14.05
C ASP A 12 -48.10 20.70 -14.08
N GLU A 13 -47.67 21.57 -14.99
CA GLU A 13 -46.33 22.14 -15.09
C GLU A 13 -46.44 23.67 -14.98
N SER A 14 -45.87 24.25 -13.92
CA SER A 14 -45.52 25.68 -13.88
C SER A 14 -44.36 25.89 -12.90
N ASP A 15 -43.15 26.27 -13.33
CA ASP A 15 -42.73 27.48 -14.06
C ASP A 15 -42.66 28.72 -13.15
N ARG A 16 -41.44 29.07 -12.65
CA ARG A 16 -40.79 30.40 -12.84
C ARG A 16 -39.59 30.73 -11.95
N ARG A 17 -38.59 31.36 -12.61
CA ARG A 17 -37.59 32.35 -12.11
C ARG A 17 -36.55 31.80 -11.10
N GLY A 18 -35.24 31.96 -11.27
CA GLY A 18 -34.47 32.80 -12.21
C GLY A 18 -33.98 34.09 -11.55
N SER A 19 -32.71 34.11 -11.13
CA SER A 19 -32.00 35.32 -10.71
C SER A 19 -30.47 35.09 -10.80
N SER A 20 -29.80 35.92 -11.60
CA SER A 20 -28.35 35.98 -11.73
C SER A 20 -27.76 36.95 -10.70
N GLY A 21 -26.70 36.55 -9.98
CA GLY A 21 -25.93 37.43 -9.09
C GLY A 21 -24.44 37.38 -9.40
N ARG A 22 -23.91 38.45 -10.00
CA ARG A 22 -22.46 38.72 -10.01
C ARG A 22 -22.09 39.49 -8.74
N GLY A 23 -20.89 39.26 -8.21
CA GLY A 23 -20.35 40.03 -7.08
C GLY A 23 -18.85 39.82 -6.94
N ASP A 24 -18.07 40.82 -7.37
CA ASP A 24 -16.62 40.84 -7.25
C ASP A 24 -16.14 41.28 -5.86
N GLY A 25 -14.93 40.85 -5.48
CA GLY A 25 -14.04 41.63 -4.61
C GLY A 25 -13.86 41.16 -3.16
N GLY A 26 -12.61 40.83 -2.79
CA GLY A 26 -12.23 40.56 -1.40
C GLY A 26 -10.84 39.93 -1.23
N ARG A 27 -9.78 40.74 -1.29
CA ARG A 27 -8.40 40.31 -0.96
C ARG A 27 -8.26 39.89 0.52
N SER A 28 -7.36 38.95 0.79
CA SER A 28 -6.13 39.12 1.63
C SER A 28 -5.78 37.82 2.37
N GLY A 29 -4.50 37.49 2.50
CA GLY A 29 -4.03 36.33 3.28
C GLY A 29 -2.82 35.66 2.68
N ASP A 30 -1.67 36.33 2.72
CA ASP A 30 -0.38 35.72 2.44
C ASP A 30 -0.04 34.67 3.51
N ASP A 31 0.66 33.60 3.14
CA ASP A 31 1.69 33.03 4.01
C ASP A 31 2.79 32.38 3.15
N ARG A 32 4.02 32.90 3.31
CA ARG A 32 5.23 32.32 2.73
C ARG A 32 5.79 31.31 3.72
N SER A 33 6.35 30.20 3.21
CA SER A 33 7.47 29.56 3.89
C SER A 33 8.55 29.24 2.85
N ASP A 34 9.47 30.18 2.71
CA ASP A 34 10.74 29.93 2.05
C ASP A 34 11.53 28.86 2.84
N SER A 35 12.26 28.02 2.13
CA SER A 35 13.34 27.22 2.72
C SER A 35 14.42 27.07 1.67
N ASP A 36 15.48 27.86 1.85
CA ASP A 36 16.69 27.85 1.03
C ASP A 36 17.24 26.44 0.83
N ASN A 37 17.66 26.16 -0.40
CA ASN A 37 18.80 25.29 -0.64
C ASN A 37 19.70 25.97 -1.67
N GLY A 38 20.61 26.80 -1.17
CA GLY A 38 21.60 27.46 -2.00
C GLY A 38 22.55 26.44 -2.60
N TYR A 39 22.51 26.27 -3.93
CA TYR A 39 23.54 25.57 -4.68
C TYR A 39 24.41 26.60 -5.38
N SER A 40 25.72 26.57 -5.13
CA SER A 40 26.67 27.55 -5.64
C SER A 40 26.84 27.41 -7.14
N ASP A 41 26.69 28.53 -7.84
CA ASP A 41 26.97 28.70 -9.26
C ASP A 41 28.41 28.23 -9.60
N SER A 42 28.53 27.48 -10.68
CA SER A 42 29.79 27.17 -11.35
C SER A 42 29.48 26.98 -12.83
N SER A 43 29.49 28.12 -13.51
CA SER A 43 29.29 28.26 -14.95
C SER A 43 30.17 27.31 -15.76
N ASP A 44 29.55 26.41 -16.50
CA ASP A 44 30.07 25.88 -17.76
C ASP A 44 28.93 25.81 -18.79
N SER A 45 29.27 25.94 -20.07
CA SER A 45 28.37 26.53 -21.06
C SER A 45 27.51 25.53 -21.86
N ASP A 46 26.41 26.07 -22.40
CA ASP A 46 25.81 25.68 -23.69
C ASP A 46 24.99 24.38 -23.77
N ASN A 47 23.73 24.45 -23.32
CA ASN A 47 22.60 24.33 -24.26
C ASN A 47 21.32 24.95 -23.68
N GLY A 48 20.66 25.83 -24.44
CA GLY A 48 19.44 26.52 -24.00
C GLY A 48 18.20 25.65 -24.12
N HIS A 49 17.94 24.81 -23.11
CA HIS A 49 16.66 24.11 -22.95
C HIS A 49 15.77 24.85 -21.96
N ASP A 50 14.55 25.19 -22.41
CA ASP A 50 13.56 25.89 -21.59
C ASP A 50 12.84 24.85 -20.73
N TYR A 51 13.25 24.71 -19.48
CA TYR A 51 12.67 23.75 -18.55
C TYR A 51 11.31 24.26 -18.04
N ASP A 52 10.27 23.42 -18.05
CA ASP A 52 8.95 23.76 -17.49
C ASP A 52 9.03 24.00 -15.96
N ASP A 53 7.97 24.54 -15.36
CA ASP A 53 7.89 24.78 -13.90
C ASP A 53 8.11 23.52 -13.03
N ARG A 54 8.15 22.32 -13.63
CA ARG A 54 8.42 21.02 -12.99
C ARG A 54 9.82 20.49 -13.33
N GLY A 55 10.65 21.30 -13.99
CA GLY A 55 12.02 21.01 -14.36
C GLY A 55 12.17 20.06 -15.54
N TYR A 56 11.17 19.89 -16.40
CA TYR A 56 11.24 19.04 -17.59
C TYR A 56 11.65 19.82 -18.83
N GLY A 57 12.63 19.30 -19.58
CA GLY A 57 13.09 19.92 -20.82
C GLY A 57 12.18 19.62 -22.02
N ASP A 58 12.58 20.16 -23.17
CA ASP A 58 11.91 19.95 -24.46
C ASP A 58 11.65 18.46 -24.75
N GLY A 59 10.41 18.13 -25.11
CA GLY A 59 10.00 16.77 -25.51
C GLY A 59 9.44 15.88 -24.40
N TRP A 60 9.45 16.29 -23.12
CA TRP A 60 8.90 15.47 -22.02
C TRP A 60 7.44 15.04 -22.23
N GLU A 61 6.55 15.92 -22.70
CA GLU A 61 5.15 15.53 -22.94
C GLU A 61 5.04 14.50 -24.08
N GLU A 62 5.91 14.55 -25.10
CA GLU A 62 5.93 13.50 -26.12
C GLU A 62 6.37 12.16 -25.53
N LEU A 63 7.47 12.16 -24.77
CA LEU A 63 8.01 10.97 -24.10
C LEU A 63 6.99 10.37 -23.11
N ARG A 64 6.27 11.22 -22.37
CA ARG A 64 5.14 10.83 -21.53
C ARG A 64 4.05 10.14 -22.37
N GLN A 65 3.62 10.74 -23.48
CA GLN A 65 2.60 10.13 -24.36
C GLN A 65 3.09 8.82 -25.00
N GLN A 66 4.38 8.70 -25.34
CA GLN A 66 4.98 7.42 -25.78
C GLN A 66 4.92 6.37 -24.67
N THR A 67 5.23 6.73 -23.42
CA THR A 67 5.14 5.84 -22.24
C THR A 67 3.71 5.34 -22.03
N LEU A 68 2.72 6.25 -21.99
CA LEU A 68 1.31 5.87 -21.81
C LEU A 68 0.81 4.95 -22.95
N ARG A 69 1.20 5.21 -24.21
CA ARG A 69 0.85 4.34 -25.35
C ARG A 69 1.46 2.95 -25.24
N ARG A 70 2.75 2.85 -24.88
CA ARG A 70 3.44 1.56 -24.69
C ARG A 70 2.74 0.71 -23.62
N ASP A 71 2.29 1.33 -22.55
CA ASP A 71 1.64 0.66 -21.42
C ASP A 71 0.11 0.53 -21.61
N ASN A 72 -0.39 0.67 -22.85
CA ASN A 72 -1.81 0.56 -23.24
C ASN A 72 -2.76 1.49 -22.47
N TYR A 73 -2.28 2.66 -22.03
CA TYR A 73 -3.02 3.57 -21.15
C TYR A 73 -3.54 2.88 -19.87
N ALA A 74 -2.75 1.99 -19.29
CA ALA A 74 -3.06 1.31 -18.04
C ALA A 74 -1.93 1.47 -17.00
N CYS A 75 -2.28 1.47 -15.72
CA CYS A 75 -1.32 1.49 -14.62
C CYS A 75 -0.52 0.19 -14.59
N THR A 76 0.79 0.26 -14.86
CA THR A 76 1.70 -0.91 -14.83
C THR A 76 1.80 -1.60 -13.47
N ARG A 77 1.41 -0.93 -12.37
CA ARG A 77 1.33 -1.54 -11.03
C ARG A 77 0.01 -2.28 -10.78
N CYS A 78 -1.13 -1.79 -11.23
CA CYS A 78 -2.45 -2.30 -10.79
C CYS A 78 -3.51 -2.48 -11.89
N GLY A 79 -3.13 -2.39 -13.17
CA GLY A 79 -4.02 -2.61 -14.32
C GLY A 79 -5.04 -1.50 -14.60
N ALA A 80 -5.30 -0.58 -13.66
CA ALA A 80 -6.32 0.45 -13.82
C ALA A 80 -6.05 1.42 -14.99
N ASP A 81 -7.03 1.55 -15.88
CA ASP A 81 -7.07 2.39 -17.07
C ASP A 81 -7.98 3.62 -16.90
N ASN A 82 -8.96 3.55 -16.00
CA ASN A 82 -9.97 4.57 -15.72
C ASN A 82 -9.52 5.65 -14.70
N GLN A 83 -8.22 5.95 -14.63
CA GLN A 83 -7.62 6.82 -13.61
C GLN A 83 -6.72 7.90 -14.22
N THR A 84 -6.37 8.93 -13.44
CA THR A 84 -5.33 9.89 -13.86
C THR A 84 -3.96 9.21 -13.92
N LEU A 85 -3.41 9.11 -15.13
CA LEU A 85 -2.14 8.43 -15.43
C LEU A 85 -0.95 9.41 -15.56
N GLN A 86 0.16 9.00 -14.98
CA GLN A 86 1.43 9.72 -14.92
C GLN A 86 2.58 8.81 -15.39
N ALA A 87 3.57 9.37 -16.08
CA ALA A 87 4.83 8.69 -16.32
C ALA A 87 5.71 8.81 -15.07
N HIS A 88 6.31 7.70 -14.66
CA HIS A 88 7.11 7.55 -13.45
C HIS A 88 8.49 7.00 -13.80
N HIS A 89 9.56 7.69 -13.37
CA HIS A 89 10.92 7.23 -13.54
C HIS A 89 11.28 6.08 -12.59
N ILE A 90 11.77 4.97 -13.15
CA ILE A 90 12.30 3.80 -12.43
C ILE A 90 13.52 4.19 -11.60
N VAL A 91 14.46 4.89 -12.21
CA VAL A 91 15.54 5.61 -11.54
C VAL A 91 15.15 7.08 -11.49
N PRO A 92 14.92 7.69 -10.31
CA PRO A 92 14.52 9.08 -10.21
C PRO A 92 15.55 10.04 -10.83
N ARG A 93 15.08 11.16 -11.41
CA ARG A 93 15.96 12.22 -11.95
C ARG A 93 16.92 12.77 -10.88
N SER A 94 16.47 12.88 -9.62
CA SER A 94 17.31 13.26 -8.47
C SER A 94 18.42 12.27 -8.12
N ALA A 95 18.38 11.05 -8.67
CA ALA A 95 19.42 10.03 -8.59
C ALA A 95 20.18 9.85 -9.93
N GLY A 96 20.05 10.81 -10.86
CA GLY A 96 20.70 10.76 -12.18
C GLY A 96 20.00 9.86 -13.20
N GLY A 97 18.74 9.48 -12.98
CA GLY A 97 17.97 8.70 -13.94
C GLY A 97 17.60 9.50 -15.20
N PRO A 98 17.77 8.94 -16.41
CA PRO A 98 17.55 9.67 -17.66
C PRO A 98 16.06 9.82 -18.01
N ASP A 99 15.76 10.85 -18.81
CA ASP A 99 14.46 11.03 -19.45
C ASP A 99 14.39 10.17 -20.73
N GLU A 100 14.35 8.84 -20.53
CA GLU A 100 14.31 7.80 -21.58
C GLU A 100 13.09 6.89 -21.39
N LEU A 101 12.55 6.34 -22.49
CA LEU A 101 11.31 5.55 -22.48
C LEU A 101 11.47 4.28 -21.62
N GLU A 102 12.66 3.67 -21.65
CA GLU A 102 13.07 2.49 -20.89
C GLU A 102 13.14 2.77 -19.38
N ASN A 103 13.41 4.01 -18.98
CA ASN A 103 13.40 4.44 -17.59
C ASN A 103 12.00 4.85 -17.10
N LEU A 104 10.98 4.86 -17.95
CA LEU A 104 9.63 5.31 -17.60
C LEU A 104 8.60 4.17 -17.52
N LEU A 105 7.65 4.29 -16.59
CA LEU A 105 6.48 3.43 -16.42
C LEU A 105 5.21 4.26 -16.22
N THR A 106 4.09 3.79 -16.76
CA THR A 106 2.78 4.41 -16.51
C THR A 106 2.21 3.96 -15.16
N LEU A 107 1.83 4.91 -14.31
CA LEU A 107 1.17 4.66 -13.03
C LEU A 107 -0.09 5.54 -12.88
N CYS A 108 -1.13 5.01 -12.23
CA CYS A 108 -2.21 5.84 -11.72
C CYS A 108 -1.75 6.61 -10.48
N ARG A 109 -2.33 7.79 -10.22
CA ARG A 109 -1.95 8.66 -9.08
C ARG A 109 -1.92 7.93 -7.72
N PRO A 110 -2.88 7.05 -7.34
CA PRO A 110 -2.78 6.24 -6.13
C PRO A 110 -1.52 5.36 -6.07
N CYS A 111 -1.24 4.61 -7.15
CA CYS A 111 -0.05 3.76 -7.23
C CYS A 111 1.25 4.58 -7.25
N HIS A 112 1.24 5.78 -7.80
CA HIS A 112 2.38 6.70 -7.74
C HIS A 112 2.58 7.29 -6.32
N GLY A 113 1.53 7.35 -5.50
CA GLY A 113 1.63 7.59 -4.06
C GLY A 113 2.29 6.44 -3.29
N VAL A 114 2.07 5.19 -3.71
CA VAL A 114 2.82 4.01 -3.22
C VAL A 114 4.28 4.04 -3.72
N ILE A 115 4.50 4.57 -4.92
CA ILE A 115 5.75 5.14 -5.49
C ILE A 115 6.59 5.97 -4.49
N HIS A 116 5.93 6.98 -3.93
CA HIS A 116 6.54 8.07 -3.15
C HIS A 116 5.85 8.23 -1.79
N GLN A 117 6.10 7.28 -0.88
CA GLN A 117 5.48 7.23 0.45
C GLN A 117 5.81 8.42 1.37
N HIS A 118 6.84 9.21 1.03
CA HIS A 118 7.24 10.42 1.76
C HIS A 118 6.85 11.72 1.03
N ASN A 119 6.12 11.63 -0.08
CA ASN A 119 5.63 12.79 -0.82
C ASN A 119 4.15 13.04 -0.46
N ASN A 120 3.89 14.15 0.19
CA ASN A 120 2.57 14.56 0.68
C ASN A 120 1.56 14.88 -0.45
N ALA A 121 2.02 15.14 -1.68
CA ALA A 121 1.17 15.39 -2.84
C ALA A 121 0.32 14.18 -3.29
N PHE A 122 0.45 13.04 -2.60
CA PHE A 122 -0.33 11.83 -2.82
C PHE A 122 -1.06 11.33 -1.56
N ASP A 123 -0.97 12.04 -0.42
CA ASP A 123 -1.60 11.60 0.84
C ASP A 123 -3.13 11.55 0.73
N ASP A 124 -3.71 12.32 -0.20
CA ASP A 124 -5.13 12.35 -0.54
C ASP A 124 -5.64 11.11 -1.30
N VAL A 125 -4.75 10.32 -1.93
CA VAL A 125 -5.12 9.20 -2.82
C VAL A 125 -4.31 7.92 -2.61
N ARG A 126 -3.31 7.90 -1.71
CA ARG A 126 -2.42 6.74 -1.54
C ARG A 126 -3.18 5.47 -1.10
N ASP A 127 -4.20 5.62 -0.27
CA ASP A 127 -4.97 4.49 0.27
C ASP A 127 -5.97 3.88 -0.73
N ASP A 128 -6.32 4.60 -1.80
CA ASP A 128 -7.11 4.07 -2.92
C ASP A 128 -6.32 3.05 -3.76
N ALA A 129 -4.98 3.03 -3.63
CA ALA A 129 -4.14 2.11 -4.38
C ALA A 129 -4.43 0.66 -3.96
N PRO A 130 -4.67 -0.27 -4.90
CA PRO A 130 -4.81 -1.68 -4.57
C PRO A 130 -3.63 -2.18 -3.73
N LEU A 131 -3.93 -2.90 -2.65
CA LEU A 131 -2.96 -3.32 -1.65
C LEU A 131 -1.85 -4.16 -2.28
N PHE A 132 -2.24 -5.11 -3.12
CA PHE A 132 -1.34 -5.90 -3.94
C PHE A 132 -1.11 -5.21 -5.30
N PRO A 133 0.12 -5.27 -5.86
CA PRO A 133 0.33 -5.01 -7.27
C PRO A 133 -0.31 -6.14 -8.10
N GLU A 134 -0.48 -5.90 -9.40
CA GLU A 134 -0.83 -6.92 -10.39
C GLU A 134 0.25 -8.00 -10.53
N ARG A 135 -0.14 -9.19 -11.01
CA ARG A 135 0.80 -10.31 -11.18
C ARG A 135 1.90 -10.02 -12.20
N THR A 136 1.59 -9.21 -13.21
CA THR A 136 2.51 -8.80 -14.29
C THR A 136 3.23 -7.49 -13.99
N ALA A 137 3.05 -6.89 -12.82
CA ALA A 137 3.69 -5.63 -12.48
C ALA A 137 5.22 -5.75 -12.51
N PRO A 138 5.95 -4.80 -13.14
CA PRO A 138 7.39 -4.87 -13.21
C PRO A 138 8.02 -4.59 -11.84
N LYS A 139 9.17 -5.25 -11.56
CA LYS A 139 9.83 -5.25 -10.24
C LYS A 139 9.96 -3.88 -9.55
N PRO A 140 10.26 -2.75 -10.23
CA PRO A 140 10.37 -1.45 -9.57
C PRO A 140 9.09 -0.98 -8.87
N VAL A 141 7.91 -1.37 -9.39
CA VAL A 141 6.59 -0.94 -8.89
C VAL A 141 5.79 -2.08 -8.26
N ALA A 142 6.26 -3.32 -8.38
CA ALA A 142 5.65 -4.54 -7.83
C ALA A 142 5.82 -4.67 -6.30
N ARG A 143 5.41 -3.64 -5.55
CA ARG A 143 5.43 -3.58 -4.09
C ARG A 143 4.07 -3.29 -3.49
N LEU A 144 3.88 -3.67 -2.23
CA LEU A 144 2.64 -3.45 -1.48
C LEU A 144 2.43 -1.97 -1.16
N ARG A 145 1.19 -1.61 -0.76
CA ARG A 145 0.79 -0.23 -0.44
C ARG A 145 1.73 0.44 0.56
N THR A 146 2.06 -0.24 1.65
CA THR A 146 3.02 0.18 2.67
C THR A 146 4.12 -0.88 2.90
N PRO A 147 5.27 -0.51 3.51
CA PRO A 147 6.29 -1.50 3.89
C PRO A 147 5.83 -2.40 5.04
N ALA A 148 4.90 -1.93 5.88
CA ALA A 148 4.34 -2.73 6.97
C ALA A 148 3.56 -3.94 6.45
N ASP A 149 2.90 -3.80 5.30
CA ASP A 149 2.10 -4.85 4.66
C ASP A 149 2.98 -6.03 4.18
N GLN A 150 4.29 -5.82 3.99
CA GLN A 150 5.21 -6.92 3.67
C GLN A 150 5.42 -7.86 4.86
N CYS A 151 5.03 -7.46 6.07
CA CYS A 151 5.06 -8.31 7.26
C CYS A 151 3.71 -9.02 7.48
N CYS A 152 3.75 -10.34 7.68
CA CYS A 152 2.58 -11.05 8.19
C CYS A 152 2.29 -10.63 9.64
N THR A 153 1.12 -10.04 9.91
CA THR A 153 0.68 -9.59 11.24
C THR A 153 0.70 -10.74 12.27
N ARG A 154 0.29 -11.95 11.87
CA ARG A 154 0.30 -13.12 12.77
C ARG A 154 1.70 -13.50 13.22
N CYS A 155 2.65 -13.75 12.32
CA CYS A 155 3.94 -14.33 12.68
C CYS A 155 5.11 -13.33 12.69
N GLY A 156 4.91 -12.10 12.23
CA GLY A 156 5.95 -11.07 12.11
C GLY A 156 6.98 -11.32 11.00
N ALA A 157 6.78 -12.38 10.19
CA ALA A 157 7.68 -12.71 9.09
C ALA A 157 7.45 -11.78 7.89
N GLU A 158 8.52 -11.17 7.42
CA GLU A 158 8.58 -10.35 6.22
C GLU A 158 8.56 -11.23 4.95
N ARG A 159 7.88 -10.77 3.90
CA ARG A 159 7.79 -11.43 2.59
C ARG A 159 8.09 -10.39 1.51
N SER A 160 9.21 -10.60 0.82
CA SER A 160 9.60 -9.80 -0.34
C SER A 160 8.73 -10.09 -1.59
N ASP A 161 8.13 -11.27 -1.65
CA ASP A 161 7.21 -11.69 -2.72
C ASP A 161 5.74 -11.44 -2.28
N PRO A 162 5.01 -10.49 -2.92
CA PRO A 162 3.60 -10.26 -2.66
C PRO A 162 2.69 -11.47 -2.89
N THR A 163 3.12 -12.44 -3.72
CA THR A 163 2.35 -13.66 -3.99
C THR A 163 2.40 -14.67 -2.84
N GLU A 164 3.23 -14.45 -1.81
CA GLU A 164 3.24 -15.25 -0.58
C GLU A 164 2.34 -14.67 0.53
N LEU A 165 1.66 -13.57 0.25
CA LEU A 165 0.79 -12.82 1.15
C LEU A 165 -0.68 -12.82 0.69
N VAL A 166 -1.56 -12.62 1.66
CA VAL A 166 -3.02 -12.48 1.56
C VAL A 166 -3.41 -11.39 2.55
N ALA A 167 -4.42 -10.58 2.24
CA ALA A 167 -4.97 -9.59 3.16
C ALA A 167 -6.43 -9.91 3.47
N TRP A 168 -6.77 -9.83 4.74
CA TRP A 168 -8.14 -9.84 5.22
C TRP A 168 -8.62 -8.39 5.31
N THR A 169 -9.64 -8.00 4.55
CA THR A 169 -10.15 -6.61 4.52
C THR A 169 -11.24 -6.37 5.56
N ASP A 170 -12.15 -7.31 5.71
CA ASP A 170 -13.33 -7.18 6.56
C ASP A 170 -13.04 -7.72 7.97
N VAL A 171 -12.06 -7.09 8.63
CA VAL A 171 -11.53 -7.52 9.92
C VAL A 171 -12.48 -7.08 11.05
N PRO A 172 -12.96 -7.99 11.91
CA PRO A 172 -13.82 -7.62 13.03
C PRO A 172 -13.05 -6.82 14.09
N ALA A 173 -13.78 -5.99 14.83
CA ALA A 173 -13.26 -5.34 16.03
C ALA A 173 -12.82 -6.40 17.06
N SER A 174 -11.73 -6.14 17.75
CA SER A 174 -11.20 -7.02 18.79
C SER A 174 -11.86 -6.77 20.15
N ASP A 175 -12.01 -7.83 20.94
CA ASP A 175 -12.51 -7.78 22.33
C ASP A 175 -11.65 -6.91 23.27
N ASP A 176 -10.44 -6.54 22.84
CA ASP A 176 -9.51 -5.66 23.58
C ASP A 176 -9.83 -4.15 23.45
N GLY A 177 -10.91 -3.80 22.77
CA GLY A 177 -11.39 -2.42 22.63
C GLY A 177 -10.59 -1.56 21.65
N ARG A 178 -9.66 -2.14 20.88
CA ARG A 178 -8.96 -1.44 19.81
C ARG A 178 -9.86 -1.30 18.57
N PRO A 179 -9.74 -0.20 17.81
CA PRO A 179 -10.43 -0.10 16.53
C PRO A 179 -9.94 -1.19 15.57
N ALA A 180 -10.86 -1.73 14.76
CA ALA A 180 -10.51 -2.68 13.71
C ALA A 180 -9.53 -2.02 12.72
N PRO A 181 -8.45 -2.71 12.32
CA PRO A 181 -7.57 -2.23 11.26
C PRO A 181 -8.31 -2.29 9.91
N SER A 182 -7.95 -1.41 8.97
CA SER A 182 -8.55 -1.41 7.61
C SER A 182 -8.27 -2.69 6.81
N HIS A 183 -7.24 -3.44 7.20
CA HIS A 183 -6.96 -4.78 6.74
C HIS A 183 -5.91 -5.46 7.64
N VAL A 184 -5.76 -6.79 7.52
CA VAL A 184 -4.71 -7.57 8.18
C VAL A 184 -3.97 -8.42 7.15
N THR A 185 -2.66 -8.18 7.00
CA THR A 185 -1.82 -8.91 6.04
C THR A 185 -1.20 -10.17 6.65
N LEU A 186 -1.26 -11.27 5.91
CA LEU A 186 -0.99 -12.63 6.36
C LEU A 186 -0.16 -13.37 5.31
N CYS A 187 0.87 -14.11 5.74
CA CYS A 187 1.49 -15.07 4.83
C CYS A 187 0.57 -16.30 4.66
N LYS A 188 0.59 -16.92 3.47
CA LYS A 188 -0.28 -18.04 3.12
C LYS A 188 -0.42 -19.13 4.19
N PRO A 189 0.66 -19.61 4.85
CA PRO A 189 0.53 -20.56 5.97
C PRO A 189 -0.31 -20.04 7.15
N CYS A 190 -0.14 -18.78 7.53
CA CYS A 190 -0.91 -18.16 8.61
C CYS A 190 -2.38 -17.97 8.22
N ALA A 191 -2.67 -17.50 6.99
CA ALA A 191 -4.04 -17.39 6.49
C ALA A 191 -4.74 -18.76 6.47
N GLY A 192 -4.05 -19.80 5.96
CA GLY A 192 -4.54 -21.18 5.97
C GLY A 192 -4.78 -21.78 7.37
N LEU A 193 -4.09 -21.28 8.39
CA LEU A 193 -4.37 -21.64 9.78
C LEU A 193 -5.63 -20.93 10.31
N LEU A 194 -5.77 -19.63 10.04
CA LEU A 194 -6.93 -18.84 10.52
C LEU A 194 -8.24 -19.35 9.92
N ILE A 195 -8.32 -19.58 8.60
CA ILE A 195 -9.52 -20.11 7.91
C ILE A 195 -10.04 -21.41 8.54
N LYS A 196 -9.16 -22.24 9.13
CA LYS A 196 -9.56 -23.49 9.78
C LYS A 196 -10.14 -23.28 11.19
N HIS A 197 -9.76 -22.20 11.86
CA HIS A 197 -10.01 -22.01 13.29
C HIS A 197 -10.98 -20.86 13.61
N ASP A 198 -11.15 -19.90 12.70
CA ASP A 198 -12.07 -18.78 12.84
C ASP A 198 -13.15 -18.84 11.76
N PRO A 199 -14.42 -19.12 12.13
CA PRO A 199 -15.53 -19.14 11.17
C PRO A 199 -15.96 -17.75 10.69
N ALA A 200 -15.47 -16.66 11.30
CA ALA A 200 -15.72 -15.29 10.85
C ALA A 200 -14.80 -14.85 9.70
N VAL A 201 -13.75 -15.64 9.38
CA VAL A 201 -12.94 -15.42 8.17
C VAL A 201 -13.71 -16.00 6.97
N GLU A 202 -14.70 -15.24 6.49
CA GLU A 202 -15.32 -15.53 5.21
C GLU A 202 -14.26 -15.48 4.10
N LYS A 203 -14.29 -16.47 3.21
CA LYS A 203 -13.28 -16.67 2.17
C LYS A 203 -13.22 -15.45 1.23
N GLU A 204 -14.36 -14.82 1.03
CA GLU A 204 -14.58 -13.68 0.15
C GLU A 204 -13.92 -12.39 0.70
N ALA A 205 -13.68 -12.31 2.02
CA ALA A 205 -12.94 -11.22 2.67
C ALA A 205 -11.41 -11.33 2.55
N LEU A 206 -10.89 -12.38 1.90
CA LEU A 206 -9.46 -12.61 1.69
C LEU A 206 -9.03 -12.19 0.27
N THR A 207 -8.43 -11.01 0.16
CA THR A 207 -7.85 -10.47 -1.08
C THR A 207 -6.39 -10.88 -1.23
N ALA A 208 -5.93 -11.18 -2.45
CA ALA A 208 -4.54 -11.48 -2.77
C ALA A 208 -4.18 -11.08 -4.21
N ASN A 209 -2.88 -11.02 -4.53
CA ASN A 209 -2.36 -10.76 -5.89
C ASN A 209 -2.85 -11.79 -6.94
N HIS A 210 -3.29 -12.98 -6.52
CA HIS A 210 -3.75 -14.06 -7.38
C HIS A 210 -4.91 -14.81 -6.73
N THR A 211 -5.71 -15.49 -7.54
CA THR A 211 -6.77 -16.42 -7.09
C THR A 211 -6.16 -17.65 -6.43
N ILE A 212 -5.94 -17.57 -5.11
CA ILE A 212 -5.57 -18.73 -4.31
C ILE A 212 -6.81 -19.55 -3.91
N SER A 213 -6.73 -20.87 -4.03
CA SER A 213 -7.79 -21.75 -3.54
C SER A 213 -7.72 -21.92 -2.02
N VAL A 214 -8.89 -22.02 -1.36
CA VAL A 214 -8.96 -22.36 0.08
C VAL A 214 -8.27 -23.69 0.37
N HIS A 215 -8.28 -24.64 -0.57
CA HIS A 215 -7.56 -25.89 -0.45
C HIS A 215 -6.04 -25.69 -0.37
N GLU A 216 -5.46 -24.83 -1.21
CA GLU A 216 -4.03 -24.49 -1.18
C GLU A 216 -3.65 -23.79 0.15
N LEU A 217 -4.41 -22.77 0.57
CA LEU A 217 -4.19 -22.12 1.88
C LEU A 217 -4.25 -23.15 3.01
N THR A 218 -5.34 -23.92 3.05
CA THR A 218 -5.57 -24.95 4.06
C THR A 218 -4.46 -25.99 4.07
N ALA A 219 -3.93 -26.41 2.92
CA ALA A 219 -2.79 -27.34 2.85
C ALA A 219 -1.54 -26.75 3.52
N ARG A 220 -1.25 -25.46 3.32
CA ARG A 220 -0.08 -24.76 3.87
C ARG A 220 -0.18 -24.41 5.36
N ARG A 221 -1.33 -24.63 6.02
CA ARG A 221 -1.55 -24.33 7.45
C ARG A 221 -0.51 -24.93 8.40
N THR A 222 0.10 -26.05 8.03
CA THR A 222 1.08 -26.76 8.86
C THR A 222 2.41 -26.04 8.95
N ASP A 223 2.71 -25.19 7.96
CA ASP A 223 3.98 -24.47 7.85
C ASP A 223 3.93 -23.14 8.62
N ALA A 224 2.75 -22.78 9.15
CA ALA A 224 2.59 -21.64 10.04
C ALA A 224 3.43 -21.84 11.31
N PRO A 225 4.04 -20.79 11.88
CA PRO A 225 4.67 -20.89 13.19
C PRO A 225 3.66 -21.28 14.27
N VAL A 226 4.10 -22.12 15.21
CA VAL A 226 3.30 -22.69 16.32
C VAL A 226 2.53 -21.59 17.05
N ARG A 227 3.26 -20.58 17.53
CA ARG A 227 2.72 -19.36 18.12
C ARG A 227 2.74 -18.20 17.12
N PRO A 228 1.83 -17.22 17.30
CA PRO A 228 1.96 -15.90 16.71
C PRO A 228 3.20 -15.15 17.25
N SER A 229 3.49 -13.98 16.67
CA SER A 229 4.49 -13.04 17.20
C SER A 229 3.98 -12.35 18.46
N ALA A 230 4.88 -11.84 19.31
CA ALA A 230 4.52 -11.06 20.50
C ALA A 230 3.85 -9.71 20.19
N PHE A 231 3.74 -9.33 18.91
CA PHE A 231 3.08 -8.13 18.42
C PHE A 231 1.92 -8.45 17.47
N ALA A 232 1.46 -9.71 17.47
CA ALA A 232 0.26 -10.09 16.73
C ALA A 232 -0.97 -9.38 17.32
N LEU A 233 -1.91 -9.05 16.45
CA LEU A 233 -3.22 -8.58 16.89
C LEU A 233 -4.04 -9.77 17.41
N SER A 234 -4.96 -9.50 18.33
CA SER A 234 -5.83 -10.49 18.98
C SER A 234 -6.66 -11.28 17.94
N GLN A 235 -7.12 -10.63 16.86
CA GLN A 235 -7.80 -11.26 15.72
C GLN A 235 -6.99 -12.40 15.05
N VAL A 236 -5.67 -12.46 15.25
CA VAL A 236 -4.81 -13.46 14.61
C VAL A 236 -3.95 -14.24 15.60
N GLU A 237 -4.23 -14.16 16.90
CA GLU A 237 -3.42 -14.76 17.97
C GLU A 237 -3.65 -16.28 18.14
N ILE A 238 -4.12 -16.98 17.10
CA ILE A 238 -4.42 -18.42 17.16
C ILE A 238 -3.13 -19.24 17.24
N ARG A 239 -2.94 -19.99 18.33
CA ARG A 239 -1.87 -21.01 18.50
C ARG A 239 -2.29 -22.32 17.82
N ARG A 240 -1.38 -22.96 17.07
CA ARG A 240 -1.55 -24.34 16.61
C ARG A 240 -0.80 -25.32 17.51
N GLU A 241 -1.14 -26.60 17.41
CA GLU A 241 -0.42 -27.66 18.11
C GLU A 241 1.00 -27.90 17.52
N PRO A 242 2.02 -28.12 18.37
CA PRO A 242 3.34 -28.60 17.97
C PRO A 242 3.29 -30.04 17.44
N ARG A 243 3.83 -30.29 16.25
CA ARG A 243 3.89 -31.61 15.61
C ARG A 243 5.23 -32.30 15.82
N THR A 244 6.34 -31.55 15.75
CA THR A 244 7.69 -32.10 15.86
C THR A 244 8.28 -31.95 17.26
N LEU A 245 9.31 -32.75 17.60
CA LEU A 245 10.06 -32.58 18.85
C LEU A 245 10.73 -31.19 18.93
N ARG A 246 11.28 -30.70 17.80
CA ARG A 246 11.87 -29.35 17.72
C ARG A 246 10.83 -28.27 18.03
N GLU A 247 9.61 -28.41 17.49
CA GLU A 247 8.52 -27.46 17.77
C GLU A 247 8.11 -27.48 19.25
N ARG A 248 7.99 -28.66 19.87
CA ARG A 248 7.70 -28.77 21.32
C ARG A 248 8.79 -28.11 22.16
N VAL A 249 10.06 -28.49 21.94
CA VAL A 249 11.20 -27.90 22.67
C VAL A 249 11.26 -26.38 22.52
N VAL A 250 10.98 -25.83 21.34
CA VAL A 250 10.94 -24.38 21.13
C VAL A 250 9.75 -23.73 21.83
N ASP A 251 8.55 -24.31 21.75
CA ASP A 251 7.32 -23.74 22.32
C ASP A 251 7.32 -23.77 23.86
N ASP A 252 7.80 -24.87 24.44
CA ASP A 252 7.82 -25.14 25.88
C ASP A 252 8.99 -24.44 26.62
N THR A 253 9.97 -23.87 25.90
CA THR A 253 11.13 -23.19 26.51
C THR A 253 11.22 -21.70 26.15
N PRO A 254 11.98 -20.88 26.89
CA PRO A 254 12.25 -19.48 26.53
C PRO A 254 12.98 -19.29 25.19
N LEU A 255 13.53 -20.34 24.56
CA LEU A 255 14.21 -20.25 23.27
C LEU A 255 13.33 -19.64 22.16
N ARG A 256 12.00 -19.76 22.26
CA ARG A 256 11.03 -19.10 21.38
C ARG A 256 11.25 -17.59 21.21
N PHE A 257 11.72 -16.89 22.24
CA PHE A 257 11.95 -15.44 22.18
C PHE A 257 13.14 -15.05 21.29
N LEU A 258 14.05 -16.01 21.01
CA LEU A 258 15.24 -15.83 20.20
C LEU A 258 15.11 -16.37 18.76
N LEU A 259 13.97 -16.99 18.41
CA LEU A 259 13.80 -17.72 17.14
C LEU A 259 12.88 -17.02 16.13
N ASN A 260 12.44 -15.79 16.41
CA ASN A 260 11.81 -14.89 15.44
C ASN A 260 12.72 -13.66 15.23
N HIS A 261 12.88 -13.20 14.00
CA HIS A 261 13.69 -12.04 13.64
C HIS A 261 13.34 -10.77 14.44
N ARG A 262 12.05 -10.51 14.71
CA ARG A 262 11.63 -9.41 15.60
C ARG A 262 12.04 -9.63 17.07
N GLY A 263 12.04 -10.88 17.53
CA GLY A 263 12.51 -11.26 18.88
C GLY A 263 14.03 -11.11 19.04
N VAL A 264 14.81 -11.52 18.03
CA VAL A 264 16.26 -11.27 17.98
C VAL A 264 16.56 -9.78 17.97
N ARG A 265 15.89 -8.99 17.11
CA ARG A 265 16.04 -7.53 17.09
C ARG A 265 15.71 -6.90 18.44
N LEU A 266 14.62 -7.31 19.10
CA LEU A 266 14.26 -6.84 20.43
C LEU A 266 15.32 -7.21 21.49
N ALA A 267 15.81 -8.45 21.49
CA ALA A 267 16.86 -8.89 22.41
C ALA A 267 18.17 -8.11 22.21
N LEU A 268 18.55 -7.82 20.96
CA LEU A 268 19.70 -6.97 20.63
C LEU A 268 19.50 -5.51 21.11
N LEU A 269 18.31 -4.94 20.92
CA LEU A 269 17.99 -3.60 21.42
C LEU A 269 18.02 -3.51 22.95
N VAL A 270 17.49 -4.52 23.65
CA VAL A 270 17.54 -4.62 25.12
C VAL A 270 19.00 -4.76 25.59
N ALA A 271 19.81 -5.60 24.93
CA ALA A 271 21.22 -5.75 25.25
C ALA A 271 22.01 -4.45 25.02
N ALA A 272 21.78 -3.75 23.90
CA ALA A 272 22.40 -2.45 23.62
C ALA A 272 21.99 -1.39 24.65
N GLY A 273 20.69 -1.31 25.00
CA GLY A 273 20.19 -0.40 26.03
C GLY A 273 20.79 -0.69 27.42
N TYR A 274 20.98 -1.96 27.77
CA TYR A 274 21.65 -2.36 29.00
C TYR A 274 23.13 -1.93 29.04
N VAL A 275 23.86 -2.09 27.92
CA VAL A 275 25.26 -1.61 27.81
C VAL A 275 25.33 -0.08 27.95
N VAL A 276 24.43 0.66 27.28
CA VAL A 276 24.37 2.13 27.40
C VAL A 276 24.07 2.55 28.84
N LEU A 277 23.08 1.93 29.50
CA LEU A 277 22.77 2.19 30.90
C LEU A 277 23.98 1.93 31.82
N PHE A 278 24.69 0.82 31.61
CA PHE A 278 25.86 0.47 32.40
C PHE A 278 27.01 1.48 32.21
N VAL A 279 27.25 1.94 30.98
CA VAL A 279 28.25 2.98 30.69
C VAL A 279 27.87 4.32 31.34
N VAL A 280 26.59 4.72 31.28
CA VAL A 280 26.10 5.96 31.91
C VAL A 280 26.20 5.90 33.43
N LEU A 281 26.03 4.73 34.05
CA LEU A 281 26.18 4.53 35.50
C LEU A 281 27.65 4.39 35.95
N ALA A 282 28.60 4.31 35.02
CA ALA A 282 30.03 4.18 35.27
C ALA A 282 30.84 5.45 34.97
N LEU A 283 30.16 6.55 34.62
CA LEU A 283 30.70 7.89 34.33
C LEU A 283 30.24 8.90 35.39
#